data_AF-A0A7W5ZF77-F1
#
_entry.id   AF-A0A7W5ZF77-F1
#
_cell.length_a   1.000
_cell.length_b   1.000
_cell.length_c   1.000
_cell.angle_alpha   90.00
_cell.angle_beta   90.00
_cell.angle_gamma   90.00
#
_symmetry.space_group_name_H-M   'P 1'
#
loop_
_entity.id
_entity.type
_entity.pdbx_description
1 polymer ?
#
loop_
_entity_poly.entity_id
_entity_poly.type
_entity_poly.pdbx_seq_one_letter_code
_entity_poly.pdbx_strand_id
1 'polypeptide(L)'
;MQKILLPLTLLLFVYACADHRLDPAFNENPATFAEIASIDIGDTGAAEISAYDPTTGRLFVVNNSTVNKIDILEVGANGQLKVIGNISMAPYGGAVNSLSIYNGKLAAAIESSTKTDPGKVVVFNTIDQKEVKVIPVGALPDMVTFSPDGRFILSANEGEPNDAYTIDPVGSVSIISVDDNYSVKTLDFSGFAPQQAALKAQGLRIFGLNASFAQDIEPEYITVSEDSKTAWVTLQENNAIAKIDLTPKAITTIFPLGFKNYNLDENAIDVSDQDNAIALKKWPAFGMYQPDAIAVLESGGVPYLFTANEGDAREYTGFSEIRRVNHSSIVLDPTAFPNAATLKATAQMGRLNITTTLGDTDGDGDYDGLYSLGARSFSVWNGNTGARVFDSKNELEVHSIAAGVYDDARSDDKGVEPEGIAIGQVGTRKVAFVGMERADAVAVYDVTNPTAPVFLQLLKTGDAPEGVLFVPANQSPLKKSLLIVSSENDGVIKIYRPQ
;
A
#
# COMPACT_ATOMS: atom_id res chain seq x y z
N MET A 1 -69.92 25.65 -21.43
CA MET A 1 -68.80 24.70 -21.29
C MET A 1 -67.50 25.50 -21.26
N GLN A 2 -67.08 25.95 -20.08
CA GLN A 2 -65.82 26.66 -19.86
C GLN A 2 -64.69 25.64 -19.67
N LYS A 3 -63.64 25.75 -20.50
CA LYS A 3 -62.42 24.94 -20.37
C LYS A 3 -61.47 25.63 -19.40
N ILE A 4 -61.16 24.93 -18.31
CA ILE A 4 -60.15 25.33 -17.31
C ILE A 4 -58.78 24.88 -17.87
N LEU A 5 -57.87 25.83 -18.10
CA LEU A 5 -56.44 25.55 -18.30
C LEU A 5 -55.75 25.54 -16.93
N LEU A 6 -55.14 24.41 -16.57
CA LEU A 6 -54.19 24.31 -15.45
C LEU A 6 -52.78 24.68 -15.97
N PRO A 7 -52.00 25.52 -15.28
CA PRO A 7 -50.59 25.70 -15.58
C PRO A 7 -49.78 24.59 -14.89
N LEU A 8 -49.03 23.84 -15.70
CA LEU A 8 -48.06 22.84 -15.23
C LEU A 8 -46.78 23.59 -14.80
N THR A 9 -46.63 23.84 -13.50
CA THR A 9 -45.36 24.32 -12.92
C THR A 9 -44.34 23.18 -12.91
N LEU A 10 -43.38 23.27 -13.81
CA LEU A 10 -42.22 22.38 -13.88
C LEU A 10 -41.22 22.78 -12.78
N LEU A 11 -41.19 22.04 -11.66
CA LEU A 11 -40.11 22.14 -10.68
C LEU A 11 -38.85 21.48 -11.25
N LEU A 12 -37.89 22.29 -11.67
CA LEU A 12 -36.51 21.84 -11.88
C LEU A 12 -35.87 21.59 -10.51
N PHE A 13 -35.77 20.31 -10.12
CA PHE A 13 -34.83 19.89 -9.09
C PHE A 13 -33.42 19.94 -9.70
N VAL A 14 -32.67 20.99 -9.35
CA VAL A 14 -31.22 21.01 -9.57
C VAL A 14 -30.64 20.06 -8.51
N TYR A 15 -30.38 18.81 -8.91
CA TYR A 15 -29.49 17.94 -8.15
C TYR A 15 -28.10 18.59 -8.18
N ALA A 16 -27.70 19.21 -7.07
CA ALA A 16 -26.32 19.53 -6.84
C ALA A 16 -25.60 18.20 -6.60
N CYS A 17 -24.94 17.68 -7.63
CA CYS A 17 -23.84 16.73 -7.42
C CYS A 17 -22.82 17.43 -6.52
N ALA A 18 -22.67 16.95 -5.29
CA ALA A 18 -21.49 17.22 -4.49
C ALA A 18 -20.34 16.47 -5.16
N ASP A 19 -19.79 17.09 -6.19
CA ASP A 19 -18.68 16.55 -6.94
C ASP A 19 -17.44 16.75 -6.07
N HIS A 20 -16.83 15.66 -5.60
CA HIS A 20 -15.53 15.65 -4.91
C HIS A 20 -14.40 15.99 -5.89
N ARG A 21 -14.58 17.06 -6.68
CA ARG A 21 -13.60 17.59 -7.61
C ARG A 21 -12.40 18.06 -6.79
N LEU A 22 -11.27 17.39 -6.94
CA LEU A 22 -10.13 17.96 -7.69
C LEU A 22 -10.25 19.49 -7.85
N ASP A 23 -10.00 20.25 -6.78
CA ASP A 23 -10.34 21.68 -6.68
C ASP A 23 -9.22 22.58 -7.24
N PRO A 24 -9.40 23.24 -8.40
CA PRO A 24 -8.42 24.14 -8.97
C PRO A 24 -8.40 25.54 -8.29
N ALA A 25 -9.21 25.79 -7.27
CA ALA A 25 -9.37 27.12 -6.67
C ALA A 25 -8.17 27.61 -5.85
N PHE A 26 -7.22 26.73 -5.50
CA PHE A 26 -6.05 27.09 -4.71
C PHE A 26 -4.79 27.10 -5.59
N ASN A 27 -4.19 28.28 -5.81
CA ASN A 27 -2.87 28.37 -6.46
C ASN A 27 -1.80 27.85 -5.48
N GLU A 28 -1.54 26.55 -5.51
CA GLU A 28 -0.54 25.86 -4.69
C GLU A 28 0.57 25.29 -5.58
N ASN A 29 1.81 25.35 -5.09
CA ASN A 29 2.96 24.75 -5.76
C ASN A 29 3.30 23.40 -5.09
N PRO A 30 3.14 22.26 -5.78
CA PRO A 30 3.46 20.97 -5.19
C PRO A 30 4.95 20.75 -4.89
N ALA A 31 5.84 21.57 -5.46
CA ALA A 31 7.27 21.52 -5.16
C ALA A 31 7.67 22.28 -3.88
N THR A 32 6.71 22.80 -3.09
CA THR A 32 6.99 23.59 -1.88
C THR A 32 6.35 23.04 -0.61
N PHE A 33 5.94 21.76 -0.58
CA PHE A 33 5.60 21.10 0.69
C PHE A 33 6.73 21.30 1.73
N ALA A 34 6.35 21.71 2.94
CA ALA A 34 7.25 21.76 4.08
C ALA A 34 6.49 21.40 5.35
N GLU A 35 7.21 20.85 6.32
CA GLU A 35 6.68 20.47 7.62
C GLU A 35 6.12 21.70 8.35
N ILE A 36 4.94 21.55 8.96
CA ILE A 36 4.29 22.59 9.75
C ILE A 36 3.94 22.14 11.18
N ALA A 37 3.89 20.83 11.42
CA ALA A 37 3.60 20.26 12.71
C ALA A 37 4.15 18.84 12.81
N SER A 38 4.49 18.45 14.03
CA SER A 38 4.91 17.11 14.41
C SER A 38 4.36 16.81 15.80
N ILE A 39 4.01 15.56 16.06
CA ILE A 39 3.69 15.04 17.39
C ILE A 39 4.20 13.61 17.50
N ASP A 40 4.66 13.25 18.69
CA ASP A 40 5.01 11.89 19.08
C ASP A 40 3.84 11.35 19.94
N ILE A 41 3.32 10.17 19.58
CA ILE A 41 2.21 9.51 20.28
C ILE A 41 2.56 8.14 20.88
N GLY A 42 3.83 7.74 20.85
CA GLY A 42 4.30 6.46 21.39
C GLY A 42 5.54 5.92 20.67
N ASP A 43 5.87 4.67 20.93
CA ASP A 43 7.01 3.98 20.32
C ASP A 43 6.55 3.11 19.13
N THR A 44 7.34 2.09 18.74
CA THR A 44 7.02 1.13 17.68
C THR A 44 5.56 0.64 17.69
N GLY A 45 4.90 0.71 16.54
CA GLY A 45 3.49 0.39 16.32
C GLY A 45 2.53 1.49 16.80
N ALA A 46 2.99 2.67 17.23
CA ALA A 46 2.10 3.72 17.75
C ALA A 46 1.46 4.61 16.69
N ALA A 47 2.03 4.71 15.48
CA ALA A 47 1.52 5.55 14.39
C ALA A 47 1.70 4.84 13.05
N GLU A 48 0.88 3.82 12.84
CA GLU A 48 0.85 2.94 11.66
C GLU A 48 -0.01 3.61 10.56
N ILE A 49 -1.33 3.36 10.53
CA ILE A 49 -2.27 4.00 9.60
C ILE A 49 -3.05 5.17 10.23
N SER A 50 -3.32 6.22 9.44
CA SER A 50 -4.18 7.34 9.86
C SER A 50 -5.32 7.67 8.88
N ALA A 51 -6.43 8.17 9.43
CA ALA A 51 -7.59 8.64 8.67
C ALA A 51 -8.13 9.96 9.22
N TYR A 52 -8.46 10.91 8.33
CA TYR A 52 -8.91 12.25 8.72
C TYR A 52 -10.39 12.47 8.40
N ASP A 53 -11.15 12.98 9.38
CA ASP A 53 -12.53 13.41 9.19
C ASP A 53 -12.63 14.93 9.03
N PRO A 54 -12.89 15.45 7.81
CA PRO A 54 -13.01 16.89 7.58
C PRO A 54 -14.22 17.52 8.26
N THR A 55 -15.22 16.73 8.66
CA THR A 55 -16.41 17.23 9.34
C THR A 55 -16.09 17.64 10.77
N THR A 56 -15.26 16.86 11.46
CA THR A 56 -14.90 17.06 12.86
C THR A 56 -13.53 17.71 13.05
N GLY A 57 -12.70 17.74 11.99
CA GLY A 57 -11.31 18.22 12.10
C GLY A 57 -10.41 17.26 12.87
N ARG A 58 -10.80 15.98 12.94
CA ARG A 58 -10.11 14.97 13.75
C ARG A 58 -9.32 14.01 12.87
N LEU A 59 -8.11 13.71 13.31
CA LEU A 59 -7.28 12.64 12.79
C LEU A 59 -7.42 11.44 13.73
N PHE A 60 -7.65 10.26 13.17
CA PHE A 60 -7.68 8.99 13.88
C PHE A 60 -6.44 8.21 13.47
N VAL A 61 -5.71 7.66 14.43
CA VAL A 61 -4.41 7.03 14.20
C VAL A 61 -4.35 5.70 14.93
N VAL A 62 -3.95 4.66 14.24
CA VAL A 62 -3.68 3.34 14.81
C VAL A 62 -2.53 3.45 15.80
N ASN A 63 -2.69 2.86 16.98
CA ASN A 63 -1.64 2.72 17.98
C ASN A 63 -1.75 1.35 18.65
N ASN A 64 -0.89 0.43 18.23
CA ASN A 64 -0.76 -0.94 18.70
C ASN A 64 0.47 -1.15 19.61
N SER A 65 1.13 -0.08 20.05
CA SER A 65 2.38 -0.15 20.85
C SER A 65 2.28 -1.00 22.13
N THR A 66 1.78 -0.45 23.23
CA THR A 66 1.57 -1.21 24.49
C THR A 66 0.14 -1.74 24.61
N VAL A 67 -0.82 -1.00 24.06
CA VAL A 67 -2.25 -1.32 24.13
C VAL A 67 -2.89 -0.92 22.81
N ASN A 68 -3.56 -1.87 22.16
CA ASN A 68 -4.27 -1.65 20.92
C ASN A 68 -5.39 -0.62 21.11
N LYS A 69 -5.27 0.50 20.41
CA LYS A 69 -6.20 1.63 20.46
C LYS A 69 -6.14 2.41 19.16
N ILE A 70 -7.16 3.24 18.96
CA ILE A 70 -7.16 4.29 17.94
C ILE A 70 -7.04 5.61 18.68
N ASP A 71 -5.91 6.30 18.57
CA ASP A 71 -5.75 7.65 19.12
C ASP A 71 -6.53 8.66 18.27
N ILE A 72 -7.10 9.66 18.93
CA ILE A 72 -7.88 10.73 18.29
C ILE A 72 -7.16 12.04 18.53
N LEU A 73 -6.76 12.69 17.45
CA LEU A 73 -6.08 13.96 17.46
C LEU A 73 -6.96 15.05 16.85
N GLU A 74 -6.92 16.24 17.43
CA GLU A 74 -7.43 17.46 16.81
C GLU A 74 -6.37 18.04 15.87
N VAL A 75 -6.77 18.42 14.65
CA VAL A 75 -5.93 19.19 13.72
C VAL A 75 -6.36 20.65 13.76
N GLY A 76 -5.59 21.48 14.47
CA GLY A 76 -5.88 22.90 14.63
C GLY A 76 -5.82 23.68 13.31
N ALA A 77 -6.44 24.86 13.27
CA ALA A 77 -6.43 25.75 12.10
C ALA A 77 -5.03 26.26 11.68
N ASN A 78 -4.03 26.08 12.54
CA ASN A 78 -2.62 26.37 12.27
C ASN A 78 -1.79 25.10 11.99
N GLY A 79 -2.42 23.92 11.93
CA GLY A 79 -1.79 22.62 11.74
C GLY A 79 -1.35 21.93 13.03
N GLN A 80 -1.48 22.56 14.20
CA GLN A 80 -1.08 21.93 15.46
C GLN A 80 -1.88 20.66 15.74
N LEU A 81 -1.16 19.60 16.08
CA LEU A 81 -1.71 18.32 16.49
C LEU A 81 -1.84 18.25 18.01
N LYS A 82 -2.95 17.68 18.47
CA LYS A 82 -3.20 17.45 19.90
C LYS A 82 -4.01 16.18 20.10
N VAL A 83 -3.50 15.24 20.89
CA VAL A 83 -4.29 14.08 21.34
C VAL A 83 -5.43 14.54 22.24
N ILE A 84 -6.66 14.16 21.89
CA ILE A 84 -7.90 14.55 22.60
C ILE A 84 -8.68 13.35 23.16
N GLY A 85 -8.29 12.13 22.81
CA GLY A 85 -8.92 10.90 23.30
C GLY A 85 -8.43 9.68 22.55
N ASN A 86 -9.06 8.53 22.80
CA ASN A 86 -8.82 7.29 22.07
C ASN A 86 -10.08 6.40 22.07
N ILE A 87 -10.08 5.40 21.19
CA ILE A 87 -11.00 4.27 21.20
C ILE A 87 -10.19 3.03 21.58
N SER A 88 -10.57 2.32 22.65
CA SER A 88 -9.88 1.08 23.05
C SER A 88 -10.30 -0.09 22.15
N MET A 89 -9.33 -0.87 21.66
CA MET A 89 -9.58 -2.09 20.86
C MET A 89 -9.84 -3.34 21.71
N ALA A 90 -9.65 -3.28 23.03
CA ALA A 90 -9.86 -4.42 23.93
C ALA A 90 -11.25 -5.10 23.82
N PRO A 91 -12.37 -4.41 23.55
CA PRO A 91 -13.66 -5.06 23.32
C PRO A 91 -13.77 -5.77 21.96
N TYR A 92 -12.85 -5.49 21.05
CA TYR A 92 -12.99 -5.80 19.63
C TYR A 92 -12.05 -6.89 19.15
N GLY A 93 -10.88 -7.14 19.72
CA GLY A 93 -10.02 -8.22 19.25
C GLY A 93 -8.54 -7.98 19.51
N GLY A 94 -7.73 -8.30 18.51
CA GLY A 94 -6.28 -8.08 18.46
C GLY A 94 -5.94 -6.65 18.05
N ALA A 95 -4.91 -6.49 17.23
CA ALA A 95 -4.49 -5.22 16.68
C ALA A 95 -5.56 -4.61 15.75
N VAL A 96 -5.49 -3.29 15.59
CA VAL A 96 -6.21 -2.57 14.54
C VAL A 96 -5.20 -2.17 13.48
N ASN A 97 -5.33 -2.63 12.24
CA ASN A 97 -4.28 -2.47 11.23
C ASN A 97 -4.55 -1.22 10.37
N SER A 98 -5.78 -1.06 9.89
CA SER A 98 -6.14 0.05 8.99
C SER A 98 -7.39 0.82 9.41
N LEU A 99 -7.43 2.09 8.98
CA LEU A 99 -8.54 3.02 9.20
C LEU A 99 -9.00 3.67 7.90
N SER A 100 -10.30 3.85 7.74
CA SER A 100 -10.87 4.65 6.65
C SER A 100 -12.07 5.45 7.13
N ILE A 101 -12.30 6.63 6.54
CA ILE A 101 -13.38 7.53 6.95
C ILE A 101 -14.21 7.96 5.75
N TYR A 102 -15.54 7.92 5.93
CA TYR A 102 -16.50 8.52 5.01
C TYR A 102 -17.69 9.10 5.78
N ASN A 103 -18.05 10.36 5.51
CA ASN A 103 -19.22 11.04 6.08
C ASN A 103 -19.39 10.85 7.61
N GLY A 104 -18.31 11.07 8.37
CA GLY A 104 -18.32 10.97 9.84
C GLY A 104 -18.47 9.55 10.38
N LYS A 105 -18.18 8.54 9.57
CA LYS A 105 -18.06 7.14 9.95
C LYS A 105 -16.60 6.70 9.78
N LEU A 106 -16.02 6.15 10.83
CA LEU A 106 -14.71 5.52 10.83
C LEU A 106 -14.90 4.01 10.73
N ALA A 107 -14.37 3.39 9.68
CA ALA A 107 -14.20 1.94 9.60
C ALA A 107 -12.79 1.58 10.06
N ALA A 108 -12.67 0.58 10.93
CA ALA A 108 -11.41 0.06 11.44
C ALA A 108 -11.32 -1.44 11.14
N ALA A 109 -10.22 -1.87 10.52
CA ALA A 109 -9.89 -3.29 10.29
C ALA A 109 -9.22 -3.83 11.55
N ILE A 110 -9.78 -4.89 12.14
CA ILE A 110 -9.32 -5.40 13.44
C ILE A 110 -9.17 -6.92 13.35
N GLU A 111 -7.94 -7.39 13.58
CA GLU A 111 -7.65 -8.82 13.64
C GLU A 111 -8.27 -9.50 14.86
N SER A 112 -8.40 -10.82 14.78
CA SER A 112 -8.77 -11.64 15.94
C SER A 112 -7.57 -11.80 16.86
N SER A 113 -7.79 -12.08 18.15
CA SER A 113 -6.69 -12.36 19.09
C SER A 113 -5.86 -13.58 18.69
N THR A 114 -6.46 -14.49 17.92
CA THR A 114 -5.72 -15.50 17.15
C THR A 114 -5.67 -15.00 15.71
N LYS A 115 -4.49 -14.62 15.20
CA LYS A 115 -4.29 -14.05 13.86
C LYS A 115 -5.00 -14.83 12.73
N THR A 116 -4.99 -16.15 12.82
CA THR A 116 -5.59 -17.06 11.83
C THR A 116 -7.12 -17.20 11.91
N ASP A 117 -7.77 -16.68 12.95
CA ASP A 117 -9.23 -16.67 13.06
C ASP A 117 -9.83 -15.47 12.29
N PRO A 118 -11.08 -15.55 11.80
CA PRO A 118 -11.77 -14.42 11.20
C PRO A 118 -11.76 -13.16 12.07
N GLY A 119 -11.32 -12.04 11.49
CA GLY A 119 -11.32 -10.72 12.11
C GLY A 119 -12.65 -9.99 11.91
N LYS A 120 -12.63 -8.67 12.07
CA LYS A 120 -13.82 -7.82 11.88
C LYS A 120 -13.46 -6.43 11.37
N VAL A 121 -14.41 -5.82 10.67
CA VAL A 121 -14.45 -4.36 10.49
C VAL A 121 -15.42 -3.77 11.50
N VAL A 122 -14.99 -2.77 12.26
CA VAL A 122 -15.86 -2.05 13.21
C VAL A 122 -16.08 -0.63 12.72
N VAL A 123 -17.33 -0.20 12.69
CA VAL A 123 -17.71 1.15 12.30
C VAL A 123 -18.04 1.98 13.53
N PHE A 124 -17.41 3.14 13.68
CA PHE A 124 -17.65 4.10 14.75
C PHE A 124 -18.15 5.44 14.19
N ASN A 125 -18.92 6.19 14.98
CA ASN A 125 -19.18 7.60 14.71
C ASN A 125 -17.96 8.45 15.08
N THR A 126 -17.49 9.31 14.20
CA THR A 126 -16.32 10.16 14.46
C THR A 126 -16.59 11.26 15.50
N ILE A 127 -17.85 11.63 15.72
CA ILE A 127 -18.27 12.70 16.64
C ILE A 127 -18.21 12.24 18.11
N ASP A 128 -18.86 11.11 18.43
CA ASP A 128 -19.03 10.64 19.81
C ASP A 128 -18.37 9.29 20.10
N GLN A 129 -17.58 8.77 19.13
CA GLN A 129 -16.87 7.50 19.18
C GLN A 129 -17.76 6.27 19.41
N LYS A 130 -19.08 6.39 19.32
CA LYS A 130 -19.95 5.24 19.54
C LYS A 130 -19.84 4.26 18.38
N GLU A 131 -19.71 2.99 18.74
CA GLU A 131 -19.87 1.88 17.83
C GLU A 131 -21.23 1.96 17.13
N VAL A 132 -21.18 1.82 15.82
CA VAL A 132 -22.33 1.71 14.92
C VAL A 132 -22.57 0.25 14.56
N LYS A 133 -21.50 -0.50 14.27
CA LYS A 133 -21.59 -1.88 13.82
C LYS A 133 -20.26 -2.63 14.02
N VAL A 134 -20.33 -3.89 14.43
CA VAL A 134 -19.24 -4.88 14.34
C VAL A 134 -19.59 -5.86 13.23
N ILE A 135 -18.68 -6.05 12.28
CA ILE A 135 -18.93 -6.76 11.02
C ILE A 135 -17.84 -7.83 10.84
N PRO A 136 -18.16 -9.14 10.97
CA PRO A 136 -17.19 -10.21 10.72
C PRO A 136 -16.68 -10.19 9.26
N VAL A 137 -15.37 -10.36 9.07
CA VAL A 137 -14.70 -10.45 7.76
C VAL A 137 -13.73 -11.64 7.75
N GLY A 138 -12.82 -11.73 6.76
CA GLY A 138 -11.82 -12.80 6.68
C GLY A 138 -10.79 -12.76 7.81
N ALA A 139 -9.86 -13.73 7.82
CA ALA A 139 -8.75 -13.76 8.76
C ALA A 139 -7.73 -12.66 8.41
N LEU A 140 -7.15 -12.03 9.43
CA LEU A 140 -6.23 -10.89 9.32
C LEU A 140 -6.72 -9.79 8.35
N PRO A 141 -7.80 -9.06 8.70
CA PRO A 141 -8.19 -7.90 7.93
C PRO A 141 -7.15 -6.80 8.11
N ASP A 142 -6.30 -6.67 7.11
CA ASP A 142 -5.17 -5.76 7.17
C ASP A 142 -5.59 -4.36 6.75
N MET A 143 -5.93 -4.19 5.48
CA MET A 143 -6.39 -2.91 4.93
C MET A 143 -7.92 -2.78 4.90
N VAL A 144 -8.42 -1.56 5.18
CA VAL A 144 -9.84 -1.19 4.96
C VAL A 144 -9.98 0.14 4.22
N THR A 145 -10.95 0.21 3.30
CA THR A 145 -11.29 1.46 2.60
C THR A 145 -12.78 1.60 2.28
N PHE A 146 -13.29 2.83 2.30
CA PHE A 146 -14.60 3.15 1.73
C PHE A 146 -14.51 3.30 0.21
N SER A 147 -15.56 2.90 -0.52
CA SER A 147 -15.73 3.34 -1.91
C SER A 147 -15.93 4.87 -1.96
N PRO A 148 -15.55 5.56 -3.05
CA PRO A 148 -15.68 7.03 -3.15
C PRO A 148 -17.09 7.58 -2.91
N ASP A 149 -18.13 6.80 -3.18
CA ASP A 149 -19.54 7.13 -2.91
C ASP A 149 -20.06 6.63 -1.54
N GLY A 150 -19.22 5.92 -0.77
CA GLY A 150 -19.50 5.37 0.55
C GLY A 150 -20.50 4.22 0.59
N ARG A 151 -20.90 3.66 -0.55
CA ARG A 151 -21.84 2.52 -0.59
C ARG A 151 -21.20 1.22 -0.12
N PHE A 152 -19.88 1.11 -0.25
CA PHE A 152 -19.12 -0.06 0.16
C PHE A 152 -18.02 0.30 1.15
N ILE A 153 -17.76 -0.63 2.08
CA ILE A 153 -16.48 -0.75 2.77
C ILE A 153 -15.83 -2.03 2.23
N LEU A 154 -14.56 -1.98 1.87
CA LEU A 154 -13.79 -3.11 1.39
C LEU A 154 -12.68 -3.39 2.40
N SER A 155 -12.52 -4.66 2.77
CA SER A 155 -11.40 -5.14 3.59
C SER A 155 -10.58 -6.11 2.76
N ALA A 156 -9.28 -5.89 2.64
CA ALA A 156 -8.35 -6.95 2.30
C ALA A 156 -8.16 -7.78 3.56
N ASN A 157 -8.24 -9.10 3.43
CA ASN A 157 -7.95 -9.99 4.53
C ASN A 157 -6.87 -10.95 4.05
N GLU A 158 -5.63 -10.73 4.48
CA GLU A 158 -4.44 -11.43 4.01
C GLU A 158 -4.58 -12.95 4.17
N GLY A 159 -5.06 -13.38 5.35
CA GLY A 159 -5.21 -14.79 5.65
C GLY A 159 -3.88 -15.51 5.87
N GLU A 160 -2.87 -14.81 6.41
CA GLU A 160 -1.57 -15.39 6.73
C GLU A 160 -1.64 -16.65 7.63
N PRO A 161 -0.68 -17.58 7.48
CA PRO A 161 -0.54 -18.74 8.34
C PRO A 161 -0.07 -18.39 9.76
N ASN A 162 -0.20 -19.35 10.68
CA ASN A 162 0.47 -19.25 11.98
C ASN A 162 1.98 -19.52 11.87
N ASP A 163 2.78 -19.11 12.88
CA ASP A 163 4.24 -19.30 12.92
C ASP A 163 4.72 -20.73 12.61
N ALA A 164 3.95 -21.74 13.01
CA ALA A 164 4.27 -23.15 12.79
C ALA A 164 3.89 -23.65 11.38
N TYR A 165 3.23 -22.83 10.57
CA TYR A 165 2.70 -23.15 9.24
C TYR A 165 1.76 -24.37 9.23
N THR A 166 1.01 -24.56 10.32
CA THR A 166 0.08 -25.68 10.53
C THR A 166 -1.38 -25.29 10.36
N ILE A 167 -1.68 -23.99 10.44
CA ILE A 167 -2.98 -23.40 10.14
C ILE A 167 -2.70 -22.28 9.16
N ASP A 168 -3.29 -22.40 7.97
CA ASP A 168 -3.12 -21.49 6.84
C ASP A 168 -4.52 -21.13 6.31
N PRO A 169 -5.10 -19.99 6.75
CA PRO A 169 -6.40 -19.50 6.30
C PRO A 169 -6.46 -19.23 4.79
N VAL A 170 -7.65 -18.92 4.29
CA VAL A 170 -7.83 -18.46 2.91
C VAL A 170 -7.77 -16.94 2.90
N GLY A 171 -6.84 -16.36 2.14
CA GLY A 171 -6.85 -14.93 1.85
C GLY A 171 -8.04 -14.53 0.99
N SER A 172 -8.59 -13.35 1.28
CA SER A 172 -9.90 -12.96 0.77
C SER A 172 -10.11 -11.44 0.76
N VAL A 173 -11.14 -11.00 0.05
CA VAL A 173 -11.62 -9.60 0.11
C VAL A 173 -13.07 -9.57 0.56
N SER A 174 -13.36 -8.84 1.64
CA SER A 174 -14.72 -8.66 2.14
C SER A 174 -15.32 -7.35 1.65
N ILE A 175 -16.42 -7.42 0.91
CA ILE A 175 -17.19 -6.26 0.43
C ILE A 175 -18.44 -6.10 1.29
N ILE A 176 -18.47 -5.02 2.06
CA ILE A 176 -19.51 -4.69 3.02
C ILE A 176 -20.42 -3.64 2.40
N SER A 177 -21.73 -3.91 2.30
CA SER A 177 -22.71 -2.98 1.72
C SER A 177 -23.31 -2.10 2.80
N VAL A 178 -22.91 -0.82 2.85
CA VAL A 178 -23.29 0.12 3.92
C VAL A 178 -24.80 0.32 3.99
N ASP A 179 -25.45 0.53 2.84
CA ASP A 179 -26.89 0.77 2.75
C ASP A 179 -27.75 -0.48 3.00
N ASP A 180 -27.16 -1.68 2.91
CA ASP A 180 -27.81 -2.96 3.18
C ASP A 180 -27.42 -3.47 4.57
N ASN A 181 -27.52 -2.60 5.58
CA ASN A 181 -27.23 -2.90 6.99
C ASN A 181 -25.87 -3.59 7.19
N TYR A 182 -24.86 -3.16 6.42
CA TYR A 182 -23.51 -3.72 6.43
C TYR A 182 -23.47 -5.21 6.08
N SER A 183 -24.28 -5.65 5.11
CA SER A 183 -24.23 -7.02 4.60
C SER A 183 -22.88 -7.32 3.92
N VAL A 184 -22.32 -8.50 4.20
CA VAL A 184 -20.97 -8.86 3.74
C VAL A 184 -21.05 -9.86 2.59
N LYS A 185 -20.24 -9.64 1.56
CA LYS A 185 -19.86 -10.65 0.59
C LYS A 185 -18.34 -10.80 0.60
N THR A 186 -17.87 -11.96 1.02
CA THR A 186 -16.44 -12.31 0.99
C THR A 186 -16.11 -13.04 -0.30
N LEU A 187 -15.03 -12.64 -0.96
CA LEU A 187 -14.51 -13.21 -2.19
C LEU A 187 -13.18 -13.89 -1.90
N ASP A 188 -13.00 -15.11 -2.40
CA ASP A 188 -11.71 -15.80 -2.40
C ASP A 188 -11.17 -15.96 -3.84
N PHE A 189 -9.95 -16.48 -3.95
CA PHE A 189 -9.23 -16.62 -5.22
C PHE A 189 -9.31 -18.03 -5.82
N SER A 190 -10.11 -18.94 -5.25
CA SER A 190 -10.17 -20.35 -5.67
C SER A 190 -10.56 -20.52 -7.15
N GLY A 191 -11.36 -19.60 -7.69
CA GLY A 191 -11.76 -19.57 -9.10
C GLY A 191 -10.60 -19.43 -10.10
N PHE A 192 -9.42 -18.99 -9.65
CA PHE A 192 -8.22 -18.85 -10.47
C PHE A 192 -7.26 -20.04 -10.41
N ALA A 193 -7.52 -21.04 -9.54
CA ALA A 193 -6.67 -22.24 -9.45
C ALA A 193 -6.41 -22.94 -10.81
N PRO A 194 -7.39 -23.06 -11.73
CA PRO A 194 -7.15 -23.64 -13.05
C PRO A 194 -6.17 -22.84 -13.93
N GLN A 195 -5.91 -21.58 -13.60
CA GLN A 195 -5.02 -20.67 -14.34
C GLN A 195 -3.62 -20.58 -13.73
N GLN A 196 -3.35 -21.27 -12.62
CA GLN A 196 -2.11 -21.16 -11.86
C GLN A 196 -0.85 -21.26 -12.73
N ALA A 197 -0.74 -22.27 -13.59
CA ALA A 197 0.44 -22.43 -14.45
C ALA A 197 0.66 -21.23 -15.41
N ALA A 198 -0.42 -20.70 -15.99
CA ALA A 198 -0.35 -19.56 -16.90
C ALA A 198 -0.01 -18.24 -16.17
N LEU A 199 -0.50 -18.07 -14.94
CA LEU A 199 -0.19 -16.92 -14.09
C LEU A 199 1.26 -16.99 -13.58
N LYS A 200 1.74 -18.16 -13.15
CA LYS A 200 3.13 -18.37 -12.73
C LYS A 200 4.12 -18.07 -13.86
N ALA A 201 3.79 -18.46 -15.09
CA ALA A 201 4.61 -18.13 -16.26
C ALA A 201 4.73 -16.61 -16.54
N GLN A 202 3.86 -15.79 -15.95
CA GLN A 202 3.89 -14.32 -16.04
C GLN A 202 4.48 -13.66 -14.79
N GLY A 203 4.95 -14.45 -13.81
CA GLY A 203 5.60 -13.95 -12.60
C GLY A 203 4.73 -13.94 -11.34
N LEU A 204 3.55 -14.60 -11.35
CA LEU A 204 2.79 -14.84 -10.12
C LEU A 204 3.56 -15.82 -9.25
N ARG A 205 3.63 -15.54 -7.96
CA ARG A 205 4.22 -16.45 -6.97
C ARG A 205 3.10 -17.24 -6.28
N ILE A 206 3.27 -18.56 -6.28
CA ILE A 206 2.48 -19.53 -5.49
C ILE A 206 3.49 -20.51 -4.90
N PHE A 207 3.72 -20.43 -3.59
CA PHE A 207 4.90 -21.00 -2.94
C PHE A 207 4.73 -21.38 -1.45
N GLY A 208 3.55 -21.18 -0.87
CA GLY A 208 3.20 -21.58 0.48
C GLY A 208 3.23 -23.09 0.70
N LEU A 209 3.54 -23.50 1.93
CA LEU A 209 3.74 -24.89 2.28
C LEU A 209 2.42 -25.66 2.34
N ASN A 210 2.21 -26.59 1.40
CA ASN A 210 0.99 -27.40 1.27
C ASN A 210 -0.31 -26.57 1.10
N ALA A 211 -0.19 -25.33 0.65
CA ALA A 211 -1.31 -24.43 0.44
C ALA A 211 -2.09 -24.77 -0.83
N SER A 212 -3.42 -24.64 -0.77
CA SER A 212 -4.22 -24.49 -1.99
C SER A 212 -3.96 -23.12 -2.62
N PHE A 213 -4.32 -22.94 -3.90
CA PHE A 213 -4.19 -21.63 -4.56
C PHE A 213 -4.83 -20.50 -3.75
N ALA A 214 -5.98 -20.72 -3.13
CA ALA A 214 -6.66 -19.66 -2.37
C ALA A 214 -6.04 -19.38 -1.00
N GLN A 215 -5.42 -20.38 -0.36
CA GLN A 215 -4.65 -20.18 0.88
C GLN A 215 -3.35 -19.44 0.60
N ASP A 216 -2.74 -19.70 -0.56
CA ASP A 216 -1.48 -19.06 -0.93
C ASP A 216 -1.63 -17.58 -1.30
N ILE A 217 -2.83 -17.10 -1.65
CA ILE A 217 -3.01 -15.70 -2.04
C ILE A 217 -3.23 -14.85 -0.79
N GLU A 218 -2.38 -13.84 -0.56
CA GLU A 218 -2.45 -12.88 0.54
C GLU A 218 -2.78 -11.48 -0.04
N PRO A 219 -4.03 -11.00 0.08
CA PRO A 219 -4.41 -9.65 -0.36
C PRO A 219 -4.05 -8.60 0.69
N GLU A 220 -3.46 -7.51 0.22
CA GLU A 220 -2.83 -6.50 1.09
C GLU A 220 -3.59 -5.17 1.07
N TYR A 221 -3.44 -4.37 0.01
CA TYR A 221 -3.95 -3.00 -0.03
C TYR A 221 -4.96 -2.78 -1.16
N ILE A 222 -6.02 -2.00 -0.92
CA ILE A 222 -7.13 -1.79 -1.87
C ILE A 222 -7.23 -0.34 -2.35
N THR A 223 -7.38 -0.15 -3.66
CA THR A 223 -7.85 1.12 -4.24
C THR A 223 -9.13 0.95 -5.05
N VAL A 224 -9.96 1.99 -5.11
CA VAL A 224 -11.30 1.94 -5.73
C VAL A 224 -11.42 3.04 -6.78
N SER A 225 -11.91 2.69 -7.98
CA SER A 225 -12.18 3.62 -9.08
C SER A 225 -13.12 4.74 -8.65
N GLU A 226 -13.00 5.92 -9.26
CA GLU A 226 -13.77 7.12 -8.93
C GLU A 226 -15.30 6.90 -9.03
N ASP A 227 -15.74 6.00 -9.91
CA ASP A 227 -17.16 5.66 -10.11
C ASP A 227 -17.69 4.55 -9.18
N SER A 228 -16.88 4.08 -8.23
CA SER A 228 -17.18 2.99 -7.29
C SER A 228 -17.61 1.68 -7.94
N LYS A 229 -17.23 1.39 -9.19
CA LYS A 229 -17.57 0.13 -9.86
C LYS A 229 -16.44 -0.89 -9.87
N THR A 230 -15.20 -0.45 -9.76
CA THR A 230 -14.03 -1.33 -9.81
C THR A 230 -13.15 -1.10 -8.57
N ALA A 231 -12.60 -2.17 -8.03
CA ALA A 231 -11.51 -2.09 -7.08
C ALA A 231 -10.30 -2.89 -7.59
N TRP A 232 -9.12 -2.52 -7.12
CA TRP A 232 -7.89 -3.28 -7.32
C TRP A 232 -7.27 -3.54 -5.96
N VAL A 233 -6.73 -4.74 -5.78
CA VAL A 233 -6.07 -5.17 -4.54
C VAL A 233 -4.68 -5.70 -4.87
N THR A 234 -3.67 -5.26 -4.12
CA THR A 234 -2.32 -5.82 -4.20
C THR A 234 -2.28 -7.21 -3.56
N LEU A 235 -1.45 -8.08 -4.13
CA LEU A 235 -1.15 -9.41 -3.60
C LEU A 235 0.37 -9.47 -3.45
N GLN A 236 0.89 -8.91 -2.35
CA GLN A 236 2.27 -8.48 -2.20
C GLN A 236 3.25 -9.66 -2.34
N GLU A 237 3.09 -10.69 -1.52
CA GLU A 237 3.90 -11.91 -1.49
C GLU A 237 3.77 -12.64 -2.83
N ASN A 238 2.58 -12.58 -3.43
CA ASN A 238 2.30 -13.21 -4.71
C ASN A 238 2.82 -12.43 -5.92
N ASN A 239 3.32 -11.20 -5.74
CA ASN A 239 3.81 -10.31 -6.80
C ASN A 239 2.75 -10.04 -7.89
N ALA A 240 1.53 -9.69 -7.48
CA ALA A 240 0.39 -9.50 -8.37
C ALA A 240 -0.57 -8.38 -7.92
N ILE A 241 -1.49 -8.00 -8.80
CA ILE A 241 -2.65 -7.15 -8.49
C ILE A 241 -3.91 -7.87 -8.98
N ALA A 242 -4.94 -7.97 -8.15
CA ALA A 242 -6.24 -8.49 -8.58
C ALA A 242 -7.25 -7.36 -8.85
N LYS A 243 -8.13 -7.56 -9.83
CA LYS A 243 -9.20 -6.64 -10.22
C LYS A 243 -10.56 -7.17 -9.81
N ILE A 244 -11.36 -6.34 -9.16
CA ILE A 244 -12.68 -6.68 -8.63
C ILE A 244 -13.74 -5.80 -9.30
N ASP A 245 -14.79 -6.41 -9.84
CA ASP A 245 -16.00 -5.70 -10.23
C ASP A 245 -16.97 -5.66 -9.05
N LEU A 246 -17.28 -4.45 -8.57
CA LEU A 246 -18.13 -4.21 -7.40
C LEU A 246 -19.62 -4.30 -7.71
N THR A 247 -20.02 -4.44 -8.98
CA THR A 247 -21.42 -4.63 -9.38
C THR A 247 -21.89 -6.07 -9.15
N PRO A 248 -21.31 -7.11 -9.79
CA PRO A 248 -21.57 -8.50 -9.42
C PRO A 248 -20.81 -8.90 -8.15
N LYS A 249 -19.89 -8.06 -7.66
CA LYS A 249 -18.98 -8.31 -6.54
C LYS A 249 -18.17 -9.59 -6.81
N ALA A 250 -17.27 -9.54 -7.78
CA ALA A 250 -16.48 -10.69 -8.20
C ALA A 250 -15.05 -10.27 -8.58
N ILE A 251 -14.07 -11.10 -8.24
CA ILE A 251 -12.71 -10.97 -8.75
C ILE A 251 -12.74 -11.41 -10.22
N THR A 252 -12.25 -10.57 -11.11
CA THR A 252 -12.36 -10.74 -12.56
C THR A 252 -11.03 -11.06 -13.22
N THR A 253 -9.91 -10.63 -12.64
CA THR A 253 -8.58 -10.83 -13.22
C THR A 253 -7.50 -10.77 -12.13
N ILE A 254 -6.42 -11.52 -12.31
CA ILE A 254 -5.16 -11.37 -11.58
C ILE A 254 -4.11 -10.93 -12.61
N PHE A 255 -3.37 -9.86 -12.29
CA PHE A 255 -2.29 -9.31 -13.10
C PHE A 255 -0.94 -9.61 -12.42
N PRO A 256 -0.20 -10.64 -12.86
CA PRO A 256 1.17 -10.85 -12.44
C PRO A 256 2.07 -9.70 -12.88
N LEU A 257 3.02 -9.30 -12.04
CA LEU A 257 3.80 -8.06 -12.26
C LEU A 257 5.14 -8.30 -12.98
N GLY A 258 5.53 -9.57 -13.17
CA GLY A 258 6.84 -9.94 -13.68
C GLY A 258 7.96 -9.48 -12.73
N PHE A 259 9.14 -9.23 -13.29
CA PHE A 259 10.34 -8.93 -12.50
C PHE A 259 11.13 -7.77 -13.09
N LYS A 260 11.80 -6.99 -12.22
CA LYS A 260 12.66 -5.88 -12.60
C LYS A 260 14.08 -6.37 -12.80
N ASN A 261 14.65 -6.17 -13.98
CA ASN A 261 16.03 -6.59 -14.28
C ASN A 261 17.05 -5.55 -13.76
N TYR A 262 17.87 -5.92 -12.78
CA TYR A 262 18.92 -5.06 -12.22
C TYR A 262 20.20 -5.02 -13.08
N ASN A 263 20.25 -5.75 -14.19
CA ASN A 263 21.36 -5.69 -15.14
C ASN A 263 21.16 -4.63 -16.24
N LEU A 264 20.41 -3.57 -15.94
CA LEU A 264 20.20 -2.40 -16.78
C LEU A 264 20.72 -1.15 -16.05
N ASP A 265 21.30 -0.20 -16.77
CA ASP A 265 21.94 0.97 -16.15
C ASP A 265 20.92 1.80 -15.35
N GLU A 266 19.69 1.91 -15.86
CA GLU A 266 18.62 2.61 -15.18
C GLU A 266 18.12 1.90 -13.91
N ASN A 267 18.32 0.58 -13.80
CA ASN A 267 17.89 -0.22 -12.65
C ASN A 267 19.08 -0.61 -11.76
N ALA A 268 20.20 0.12 -11.86
CA ALA A 268 21.37 -0.15 -11.04
C ALA A 268 21.03 0.07 -9.55
N ILE A 269 21.40 -0.89 -8.71
CA ILE A 269 21.16 -0.92 -7.27
C ILE A 269 22.46 -1.12 -6.50
N ASP A 270 22.45 -0.77 -5.23
CA ASP A 270 23.45 -1.25 -4.27
C ASP A 270 23.00 -2.55 -3.64
N VAL A 271 23.92 -3.50 -3.44
CA VAL A 271 23.65 -4.88 -3.00
C VAL A 271 24.50 -5.31 -1.80
N SER A 272 25.35 -4.42 -1.28
CA SER A 272 26.29 -4.78 -0.23
C SER A 272 26.47 -3.69 0.81
N ASP A 273 26.00 -3.98 2.02
CA ASP A 273 26.26 -3.20 3.25
C ASP A 273 27.69 -3.40 3.80
N GLN A 274 28.56 -4.13 3.08
CA GLN A 274 29.87 -4.58 3.56
C GLN A 274 31.01 -4.29 2.58
N ASP A 275 30.84 -3.32 1.69
CA ASP A 275 31.90 -2.83 0.79
C ASP A 275 32.44 -1.43 1.19
N ASN A 276 31.84 -0.81 2.21
CA ASN A 276 32.12 0.55 2.69
C ASN A 276 31.85 1.65 1.64
N ALA A 277 30.94 1.43 0.69
CA ALA A 277 30.62 2.40 -0.33
C ALA A 277 29.19 2.25 -0.87
N ILE A 278 28.41 3.32 -0.79
CA ILE A 278 27.14 3.37 -1.51
C ILE A 278 27.41 3.42 -3.03
N ALA A 279 27.10 2.34 -3.74
CA ALA A 279 27.49 2.16 -5.13
C ALA A 279 26.43 1.44 -5.97
N LEU A 280 25.52 2.22 -6.55
CA LEU A 280 24.53 1.72 -7.53
C LEU A 280 25.23 1.14 -8.77
N LYS A 281 25.10 -0.17 -8.98
CA LYS A 281 25.71 -0.92 -10.09
C LYS A 281 24.70 -1.87 -10.72
N LYS A 282 25.05 -2.36 -11.92
CA LYS A 282 24.32 -3.45 -12.55
C LYS A 282 24.66 -4.78 -11.89
N TRP A 283 23.65 -5.61 -11.71
CA TRP A 283 23.79 -6.93 -11.10
C TRP A 283 22.96 -7.96 -11.86
N PRO A 284 23.45 -9.21 -12.03
CA PRO A 284 22.70 -10.30 -12.62
C PRO A 284 21.65 -10.85 -11.64
N ALA A 285 20.72 -9.99 -11.21
CA ALA A 285 19.60 -10.32 -10.37
C ALA A 285 18.35 -9.56 -10.81
N PHE A 286 17.22 -9.99 -10.26
CA PHE A 286 15.93 -9.39 -10.48
C PHE A 286 15.31 -8.93 -9.15
N GLY A 287 14.56 -7.84 -9.19
CA GLY A 287 13.66 -7.45 -8.10
C GLY A 287 12.24 -7.91 -8.37
N MET A 288 11.57 -8.41 -7.34
CA MET A 288 10.13 -8.70 -7.39
C MET A 288 9.37 -7.41 -7.05
N TYR A 289 8.31 -7.10 -7.78
CA TYR A 289 7.57 -5.84 -7.56
C TYR A 289 6.89 -5.78 -6.20
N GLN A 290 6.24 -6.87 -5.78
CA GLN A 290 5.69 -7.05 -4.43
C GLN A 290 5.15 -5.76 -3.81
N PRO A 291 4.09 -5.20 -4.41
CA PRO A 291 3.61 -3.93 -3.97
C PRO A 291 2.79 -4.06 -2.69
N ASP A 292 3.12 -3.23 -1.71
CA ASP A 292 2.30 -3.02 -0.51
C ASP A 292 1.14 -2.10 -0.88
N ALA A 293 1.36 -0.79 -0.84
CA ALA A 293 0.29 0.17 -1.08
C ALA A 293 -0.03 0.38 -2.57
N ILE A 294 -1.28 0.75 -2.83
CA ILE A 294 -1.80 1.07 -4.15
C ILE A 294 -2.73 2.28 -4.14
N ALA A 295 -2.56 3.16 -5.14
CA ALA A 295 -3.44 4.30 -5.38
C ALA A 295 -3.86 4.39 -6.85
N VAL A 296 -5.12 4.75 -7.14
CA VAL A 296 -5.61 4.92 -8.51
C VAL A 296 -5.69 6.39 -8.92
N LEU A 297 -5.31 6.66 -10.16
CA LEU A 297 -5.51 7.92 -10.85
C LEU A 297 -6.19 7.69 -12.19
N GLU A 298 -7.41 8.22 -12.38
CA GLU A 298 -8.08 8.11 -13.66
C GLU A 298 -7.69 9.25 -14.61
N SER A 299 -7.34 8.91 -15.85
CA SER A 299 -7.04 9.89 -16.90
C SER A 299 -7.37 9.32 -18.28
N GLY A 300 -8.18 10.05 -19.05
CA GLY A 300 -8.55 9.63 -20.41
C GLY A 300 -9.28 8.29 -20.49
N GLY A 301 -10.04 7.90 -19.45
CA GLY A 301 -10.74 6.62 -19.37
C GLY A 301 -9.85 5.42 -19.03
N VAL A 302 -8.59 5.66 -18.67
CA VAL A 302 -7.67 4.64 -18.17
C VAL A 302 -7.45 4.84 -16.67
N PRO A 303 -7.67 3.82 -15.84
CA PRO A 303 -7.22 3.82 -14.46
C PRO A 303 -5.71 3.53 -14.44
N TYR A 304 -4.93 4.45 -13.91
CA TYR A 304 -3.50 4.27 -13.67
C TYR A 304 -3.31 3.90 -12.21
N LEU A 305 -2.81 2.69 -11.97
CA LEU A 305 -2.56 2.15 -10.64
C LEU A 305 -1.11 2.44 -10.27
N PHE A 306 -0.89 3.25 -9.25
CA PHE A 306 0.42 3.52 -8.70
C PHE A 306 0.65 2.56 -7.53
N THR A 307 1.77 1.85 -7.54
CA THR A 307 2.13 0.90 -6.48
C THR A 307 3.48 1.23 -5.86
N ALA A 308 3.60 1.08 -4.54
CA ALA A 308 4.85 1.18 -3.80
C ALA A 308 5.46 -0.22 -3.69
N ASN A 309 6.66 -0.43 -4.26
CA ASN A 309 7.23 -1.77 -4.45
C ASN A 309 8.20 -2.11 -3.30
N GLU A 310 7.62 -2.30 -2.12
CA GLU A 310 8.24 -2.47 -0.81
C GLU A 310 9.02 -3.79 -0.74
N GLY A 311 8.28 -4.90 -0.86
CA GLY A 311 8.79 -6.25 -0.83
C GLY A 311 8.61 -6.89 0.54
N ASP A 312 7.83 -7.95 0.61
CA ASP A 312 7.75 -8.77 1.82
C ASP A 312 7.99 -10.26 1.54
N ALA A 313 8.25 -11.02 2.59
CA ALA A 313 8.61 -12.42 2.52
C ALA A 313 7.95 -13.25 3.60
N ARG A 314 7.68 -14.52 3.27
CA ARG A 314 7.19 -15.48 4.26
C ARG A 314 8.31 -16.02 5.12
N GLU A 315 8.47 -15.44 6.31
CA GLU A 315 9.49 -15.82 7.31
C GLU A 315 8.86 -16.26 8.64
N TYR A 316 8.36 -17.49 8.65
CA TYR A 316 7.78 -18.17 9.81
C TYR A 316 8.74 -19.20 10.42
N THR A 317 8.50 -19.61 11.67
CA THR A 317 9.27 -20.70 12.29
C THR A 317 9.19 -22.01 11.48
N GLY A 318 8.03 -22.28 10.88
CA GLY A 318 7.79 -23.46 10.05
C GLY A 318 8.23 -23.34 8.58
N PHE A 319 8.49 -22.12 8.09
CA PHE A 319 8.82 -21.86 6.69
C PHE A 319 9.57 -20.54 6.55
N SER A 320 10.75 -20.56 5.93
CA SER A 320 11.56 -19.36 5.68
C SER A 320 12.09 -19.45 4.26
N GLU A 321 11.72 -18.47 3.45
CA GLU A 321 12.01 -18.43 2.02
C GLU A 321 13.31 -17.70 1.67
N ILE A 322 13.80 -16.81 2.55
CA ILE A 322 14.94 -15.94 2.26
C ILE A 322 16.26 -16.66 2.51
N ARG A 323 17.21 -16.54 1.57
CA ARG A 323 18.62 -16.86 1.81
C ARG A 323 19.54 -15.81 1.22
N ARG A 324 20.69 -15.61 1.87
CA ARG A 324 21.79 -14.79 1.35
C ARG A 324 22.44 -15.52 0.17
N VAL A 325 22.80 -14.79 -0.89
CA VAL A 325 23.44 -15.36 -2.10
C VAL A 325 24.73 -16.11 -1.78
N ASN A 326 25.52 -15.69 -0.79
CA ASN A 326 26.76 -16.35 -0.39
C ASN A 326 26.55 -17.66 0.40
N HIS A 327 25.32 -17.98 0.80
CA HIS A 327 25.01 -19.19 1.55
C HIS A 327 25.41 -20.44 0.74
N SER A 328 25.84 -21.50 1.43
CA SER A 328 26.37 -22.71 0.78
C SER A 328 25.33 -23.49 -0.01
N SER A 329 24.05 -23.36 0.35
CA SER A 329 22.93 -23.99 -0.39
C SER A 329 22.56 -23.26 -1.69
N ILE A 330 23.05 -22.03 -1.90
CA ILE A 330 22.78 -21.27 -3.12
C ILE A 330 23.90 -21.60 -4.11
N VAL A 331 23.69 -22.63 -4.91
CA VAL A 331 24.59 -22.99 -6.01
C VAL A 331 24.18 -22.19 -7.23
N LEU A 332 25.12 -21.47 -7.85
CA LEU A 332 24.83 -20.69 -9.05
C LEU A 332 25.21 -21.51 -10.28
N ASP A 333 24.32 -21.56 -11.28
CA ASP A 333 24.59 -22.23 -12.55
C ASP A 333 25.86 -21.63 -13.20
N PRO A 334 26.86 -22.44 -13.57
CA PRO A 334 28.09 -21.94 -14.19
C PRO A 334 27.89 -21.27 -15.56
N THR A 335 26.80 -21.54 -16.27
CA THR A 335 26.49 -20.93 -17.57
C THR A 335 25.90 -19.53 -17.39
N ALA A 336 24.95 -19.36 -16.46
CA ALA A 336 24.33 -18.09 -16.10
C ALA A 336 25.30 -17.19 -15.31
N PHE A 337 26.12 -17.79 -14.43
CA PHE A 337 27.02 -17.09 -13.51
C PHE A 337 28.48 -17.60 -13.63
N PRO A 338 29.18 -17.35 -14.75
CA PRO A 338 30.54 -17.85 -14.98
C PRO A 338 31.59 -17.30 -13.99
N ASN A 339 31.25 -16.25 -13.24
CA ASN A 339 32.05 -15.61 -12.20
C ASN A 339 31.44 -15.76 -10.79
N ALA A 340 30.72 -16.84 -10.52
CA ALA A 340 30.00 -17.10 -9.27
C ALA A 340 30.82 -16.81 -7.99
N ALA A 341 32.09 -17.21 -7.93
CA ALA A 341 32.95 -16.97 -6.77
C ALA A 341 33.14 -15.47 -6.45
N THR A 342 33.19 -14.62 -7.48
CA THR A 342 33.26 -13.16 -7.30
C THR A 342 31.92 -12.59 -6.89
N LEU A 343 30.83 -13.00 -7.54
CA LEU A 343 29.48 -12.53 -7.23
C LEU A 343 29.07 -12.85 -5.78
N LYS A 344 29.45 -14.05 -5.30
CA LYS A 344 29.18 -14.51 -3.92
C LYS A 344 30.07 -13.85 -2.85
N ALA A 345 31.01 -12.98 -3.21
CA ALA A 345 31.81 -12.27 -2.23
C ALA A 345 30.94 -11.30 -1.40
N THR A 346 31.28 -11.13 -0.12
CA THR A 346 30.51 -10.28 0.83
C THR A 346 30.41 -8.84 0.36
N ALA A 347 31.49 -8.28 -0.21
CA ALA A 347 31.54 -6.93 -0.76
C ALA A 347 30.93 -6.81 -2.18
N GLN A 348 30.23 -7.85 -2.65
CA GLN A 348 29.49 -7.91 -3.91
C GLN A 348 28.06 -8.37 -3.57
N MET A 349 27.38 -9.13 -4.44
CA MET A 349 26.04 -9.62 -4.17
C MET A 349 25.95 -10.70 -3.09
N GLY A 350 27.07 -11.15 -2.51
CA GLY A 350 27.06 -12.27 -1.57
C GLY A 350 26.12 -12.09 -0.39
N ARG A 351 25.86 -10.84 0.02
CA ARG A 351 24.90 -10.53 1.06
C ARG A 351 23.50 -10.22 0.57
N LEU A 352 23.24 -10.09 -0.72
CA LEU A 352 21.88 -9.84 -1.19
C LEU A 352 20.94 -10.96 -0.71
N ASN A 353 19.83 -10.57 -0.07
CA ASN A 353 18.74 -11.49 0.26
C ASN A 353 17.96 -11.85 -1.01
N ILE A 354 17.70 -13.14 -1.21
CA ILE A 354 16.89 -13.66 -2.31
C ILE A 354 15.87 -14.66 -1.82
N THR A 355 14.78 -14.83 -2.57
CA THR A 355 13.88 -15.97 -2.35
C THR A 355 14.51 -17.26 -2.87
N THR A 356 14.28 -18.36 -2.16
CA THR A 356 14.65 -19.73 -2.56
C THR A 356 13.56 -20.45 -3.35
N THR A 357 12.42 -19.80 -3.55
CA THR A 357 11.24 -20.37 -4.23
C THR A 357 11.23 -20.13 -5.74
N LEU A 358 12.20 -19.36 -6.23
CA LEU A 358 12.47 -19.04 -7.63
C LEU A 358 13.96 -19.21 -7.91
N GLY A 359 14.35 -19.33 -9.18
CA GLY A 359 15.75 -19.32 -9.58
C GLY A 359 16.20 -20.57 -10.32
N ASP A 360 15.65 -21.72 -9.99
CA ASP A 360 15.91 -23.02 -10.64
C ASP A 360 14.89 -23.23 -11.76
N THR A 361 15.27 -22.89 -13.00
CA THR A 361 14.34 -22.87 -14.15
C THR A 361 14.27 -24.22 -14.86
N ASP A 362 15.33 -25.04 -14.79
CA ASP A 362 15.40 -26.34 -15.43
C ASP A 362 15.28 -27.54 -14.47
N GLY A 363 15.26 -27.28 -13.15
CA GLY A 363 14.98 -28.24 -12.10
C GLY A 363 16.18 -29.09 -11.69
N ASP A 364 17.41 -28.64 -11.96
CA ASP A 364 18.64 -29.39 -11.65
C ASP A 364 19.21 -29.08 -10.25
N GLY A 365 18.62 -28.09 -9.56
CA GLY A 365 18.92 -27.72 -8.18
C GLY A 365 19.99 -26.64 -8.01
N ASP A 366 20.50 -26.05 -9.09
CA ASP A 366 21.21 -24.78 -9.04
C ASP A 366 20.33 -23.59 -9.50
N TYR A 367 20.86 -22.38 -9.38
CA TYR A 367 20.12 -21.14 -9.66
C TYR A 367 20.59 -20.56 -10.99
N ASP A 368 19.68 -20.47 -11.96
CA ASP A 368 19.81 -19.74 -13.22
C ASP A 368 19.55 -18.24 -13.07
N GLY A 369 18.78 -17.87 -12.03
CA GLY A 369 18.38 -16.50 -11.74
C GLY A 369 18.28 -16.24 -10.24
N LEU A 370 18.53 -14.99 -9.85
CA LEU A 370 18.47 -14.54 -8.47
C LEU A 370 17.38 -13.48 -8.35
N TYR A 371 16.47 -13.65 -7.39
CA TYR A 371 15.28 -12.81 -7.22
C TYR A 371 15.28 -12.23 -5.81
N SER A 372 15.59 -10.94 -5.68
CA SER A 372 15.50 -10.21 -4.42
C SER A 372 14.07 -9.77 -4.14
N LEU A 373 13.80 -9.53 -2.87
CA LEU A 373 12.55 -8.99 -2.37
C LEU A 373 12.49 -7.49 -2.74
N GLY A 374 11.32 -7.02 -3.12
CA GLY A 374 11.10 -5.63 -3.50
C GLY A 374 11.80 -5.20 -4.79
N ALA A 375 11.24 -4.19 -5.44
CA ALA A 375 11.80 -3.60 -6.66
C ALA A 375 12.40 -2.21 -6.42
N ARG A 376 12.44 -1.76 -5.16
CA ARG A 376 13.05 -0.50 -4.68
C ARG A 376 12.56 0.75 -5.41
N SER A 377 11.31 0.71 -5.86
CA SER A 377 10.72 1.69 -6.77
C SER A 377 9.24 1.88 -6.48
N PHE A 378 8.62 2.82 -7.19
CA PHE A 378 7.18 2.76 -7.41
C PHE A 378 6.91 2.51 -8.89
N SER A 379 5.79 1.87 -9.18
CA SER A 379 5.38 1.52 -10.55
C SER A 379 4.03 2.14 -10.89
N VAL A 380 3.77 2.30 -12.19
CA VAL A 380 2.43 2.67 -12.70
C VAL A 380 1.97 1.60 -13.66
N TRP A 381 0.74 1.12 -13.46
CA TRP A 381 0.12 0.06 -14.25
C TRP A 381 -1.18 0.55 -14.89
N ASN A 382 -1.50 0.04 -16.07
CA ASN A 382 -2.81 0.23 -16.67
C ASN A 382 -3.81 -0.74 -16.00
N GLY A 383 -4.70 -0.24 -15.15
CA GLY A 383 -5.66 -1.07 -14.39
C GLY A 383 -6.73 -1.78 -15.24
N ASN A 384 -6.81 -1.49 -16.55
CA ASN A 384 -7.65 -2.27 -17.47
C ASN A 384 -6.93 -3.52 -17.99
N THR A 385 -5.61 -3.47 -18.18
CA THR A 385 -4.86 -4.51 -18.88
C THR A 385 -3.76 -5.17 -18.05
N GLY A 386 -3.40 -4.61 -16.89
CA GLY A 386 -2.27 -5.03 -16.08
C GLY A 386 -0.89 -4.64 -16.64
N ALA A 387 -0.84 -3.89 -17.74
CA ALA A 387 0.44 -3.53 -18.37
C ALA A 387 1.17 -2.45 -17.58
N ARG A 388 2.47 -2.64 -17.30
CA ARG A 388 3.31 -1.59 -16.71
C ARG A 388 3.48 -0.45 -17.72
N VAL A 389 3.18 0.78 -17.31
CA VAL A 389 3.35 1.98 -18.12
C VAL A 389 4.55 2.83 -17.66
N PHE A 390 4.94 2.71 -16.39
CA PHE A 390 6.10 3.38 -15.82
C PHE A 390 6.67 2.59 -14.63
N ASP A 391 7.95 2.79 -14.36
CA ASP A 391 8.70 2.34 -13.18
C ASP A 391 9.67 3.48 -12.84
N SER A 392 9.82 3.83 -11.56
CA SER A 392 10.77 4.87 -11.14
C SER A 392 12.24 4.44 -11.23
N LYS A 393 12.49 3.20 -11.64
CA LYS A 393 13.82 2.62 -11.84
C LYS A 393 14.62 2.76 -10.54
N ASN A 394 15.79 3.39 -10.54
CA ASN A 394 16.55 3.68 -9.32
C ASN A 394 16.41 5.13 -8.80
N GLU A 395 15.43 5.91 -9.30
CA GLU A 395 15.31 7.34 -8.96
C GLU A 395 15.13 7.56 -7.45
N LEU A 396 14.39 6.68 -6.76
CA LEU A 396 14.19 6.79 -5.30
C LEU A 396 15.52 6.66 -4.54
N GLU A 397 16.34 5.65 -4.84
CA GLU A 397 17.66 5.48 -4.23
C GLU A 397 18.58 6.66 -4.58
N VAL A 398 18.62 7.10 -5.85
CA VAL A 398 19.42 8.25 -6.29
C VAL A 398 19.06 9.51 -5.51
N HIS A 399 17.77 9.78 -5.31
CA HIS A 399 17.32 10.95 -4.57
C HIS A 399 17.59 10.85 -3.07
N SER A 400 17.42 9.66 -2.47
CA SER A 400 17.76 9.43 -1.05
C SER A 400 19.26 9.58 -0.78
N ILE A 401 20.11 9.09 -1.68
CA ILE A 401 21.58 9.26 -1.60
C ILE A 401 21.94 10.74 -1.68
N ALA A 402 21.39 11.45 -2.67
CA ALA A 402 21.65 12.88 -2.85
C ALA A 402 21.19 13.73 -1.64
N ALA A 403 20.12 13.31 -0.97
CA ALA A 403 19.60 13.95 0.24
C ALA A 403 20.33 13.51 1.54
N GLY A 404 21.21 12.51 1.47
CA GLY A 404 21.92 11.97 2.62
C GLY A 404 21.03 11.25 3.62
N VAL A 405 19.97 10.58 3.13
CA VAL A 405 19.04 9.77 3.94
C VAL A 405 19.02 8.29 3.53
N TYR A 406 19.85 7.89 2.57
CA TYR A 406 19.98 6.48 2.20
C TYR A 406 20.72 5.70 3.30
N ASP A 407 20.08 4.66 3.84
CA ASP A 407 20.70 3.73 4.78
C ASP A 407 21.41 2.58 4.05
N ASP A 408 22.74 2.62 4.04
CA ASP A 408 23.57 1.58 3.43
C ASP A 408 23.44 0.23 4.15
N ALA A 409 23.03 0.21 5.43
CA ALA A 409 22.80 -1.04 6.15
C ALA A 409 21.62 -1.87 5.59
N ARG A 410 20.82 -1.28 4.69
CA ARG A 410 19.69 -1.92 4.00
C ARG A 410 19.96 -2.20 2.52
N SER A 411 21.16 -1.89 2.01
CA SER A 411 21.50 -2.10 0.60
C SER A 411 21.59 -3.58 0.22
N ASP A 412 21.93 -4.47 1.16
CA ASP A 412 21.92 -5.93 0.96
C ASP A 412 20.51 -6.56 1.00
N ASP A 413 19.46 -5.76 1.17
CA ASP A 413 18.09 -6.22 1.37
C ASP A 413 17.09 -5.54 0.41
N LYS A 414 16.20 -4.67 0.91
CA LYS A 414 15.13 -4.01 0.13
C LYS A 414 15.42 -2.53 -0.16
N GLY A 415 16.61 -2.02 0.20
CA GLY A 415 17.05 -0.66 -0.12
C GLY A 415 16.23 0.40 0.60
N VAL A 416 15.56 1.27 -0.16
CA VAL A 416 14.74 2.39 0.40
C VAL A 416 13.33 1.98 0.85
N GLU A 417 12.87 0.77 0.53
CA GLU A 417 11.57 0.20 0.97
C GLU A 417 10.37 1.14 0.77
N PRO A 418 9.94 1.38 -0.49
CA PRO A 418 8.77 2.20 -0.77
C PRO A 418 7.50 1.47 -0.35
N GLU A 419 6.82 1.95 0.69
CA GLU A 419 5.74 1.26 1.39
C GLU A 419 4.38 1.92 1.18
N GLY A 420 4.25 3.18 1.62
CA GLY A 420 3.02 3.95 1.46
C GLY A 420 2.92 4.67 0.12
N ILE A 421 1.71 4.79 -0.45
CA ILE A 421 1.46 5.68 -1.59
C ILE A 421 0.09 6.37 -1.53
N ALA A 422 0.10 7.69 -1.73
CA ALA A 422 -1.12 8.49 -1.86
C ALA A 422 -1.07 9.39 -3.09
N ILE A 423 -2.24 9.68 -3.67
CA ILE A 423 -2.39 10.62 -4.78
C ILE A 423 -3.37 11.72 -4.40
N GLY A 424 -3.00 12.95 -4.73
CA GLY A 424 -3.81 14.14 -4.45
C GLY A 424 -3.71 15.17 -5.56
N GLN A 425 -4.64 16.13 -5.57
CA GLN A 425 -4.51 17.33 -6.40
C GLN A 425 -4.04 18.51 -5.57
N VAL A 426 -2.97 19.15 -6.05
CA VAL A 426 -2.36 20.34 -5.46
C VAL A 426 -2.35 21.42 -6.53
N GLY A 427 -3.21 22.41 -6.35
CA GLY A 427 -3.54 23.38 -7.40
C GLY A 427 -4.03 22.70 -8.68
N THR A 428 -3.31 22.86 -9.79
CA THR A 428 -3.67 22.25 -11.09
C THR A 428 -2.92 20.96 -11.38
N ARG A 429 -2.10 20.47 -10.44
CA ARG A 429 -1.24 19.29 -10.64
C ARG A 429 -1.80 18.11 -9.86
N LYS A 430 -1.70 16.93 -10.46
CA LYS A 430 -1.89 15.65 -9.77
C LYS A 430 -0.54 15.25 -9.20
N VAL A 431 -0.49 14.86 -7.93
CA VAL A 431 0.75 14.63 -7.18
C VAL A 431 0.68 13.27 -6.51
N ALA A 432 1.75 12.48 -6.64
CA ALA A 432 1.95 11.25 -5.88
C ALA A 432 2.94 11.50 -4.73
N PHE A 433 2.66 10.89 -3.59
CA PHE A 433 3.49 10.89 -2.39
C PHE A 433 3.83 9.43 -2.10
N VAL A 434 5.13 9.10 -2.13
CA VAL A 434 5.63 7.73 -1.93
C VAL A 434 6.43 7.70 -0.62
N GLY A 435 5.89 7.04 0.41
CA GLY A 435 6.60 6.76 1.66
C GLY A 435 7.70 5.74 1.44
N MET A 436 8.82 5.92 2.11
CA MET A 436 10.01 5.06 2.00
C MET A 436 10.53 4.80 3.41
N GLU A 437 10.30 3.59 3.91
CA GLU A 437 10.53 3.25 5.31
C GLU A 437 11.97 3.51 5.73
N ARG A 438 12.92 2.89 5.02
CA ARG A 438 14.33 2.92 5.40
C ARG A 438 15.05 4.20 5.03
N ALA A 439 14.39 5.07 4.26
CA ALA A 439 14.90 6.38 3.96
C ALA A 439 14.36 7.46 4.90
N ASP A 440 13.43 7.12 5.82
CA ASP A 440 12.70 8.06 6.67
C ASP A 440 12.20 9.27 5.88
N ALA A 441 11.58 8.99 4.72
CA ALA A 441 11.25 10.03 3.77
C ALA A 441 10.02 9.74 2.91
N VAL A 442 9.40 10.82 2.44
CA VAL A 442 8.39 10.79 1.38
C VAL A 442 8.94 11.46 0.12
N ALA A 443 8.94 10.74 -1.00
CA ALA A 443 9.22 11.29 -2.31
C ALA A 443 7.96 11.85 -2.96
N VAL A 444 8.05 13.06 -3.52
CA VAL A 444 6.91 13.78 -4.11
C VAL A 444 7.10 13.89 -5.61
N TYR A 445 6.11 13.46 -6.39
CA TYR A 445 6.14 13.47 -7.86
C TYR A 445 4.93 14.20 -8.45
N ASP A 446 5.14 15.02 -9.48
CA ASP A 446 4.07 15.46 -10.37
C ASP A 446 3.70 14.30 -11.31
N VAL A 447 2.46 13.84 -11.19
CA VAL A 447 1.88 12.73 -11.96
C VAL A 447 0.71 13.19 -12.83
N THR A 448 0.64 14.49 -13.14
CA THR A 448 -0.35 15.05 -14.08
C THR A 448 -0.31 14.31 -15.42
N ASN A 449 0.89 13.90 -15.85
CA ASN A 449 1.05 12.83 -16.85
C ASN A 449 1.42 11.52 -16.14
N PRO A 450 0.49 10.56 -15.96
CA PRO A 450 0.75 9.34 -15.20
C PRO A 450 1.74 8.38 -15.89
N THR A 451 2.06 8.60 -17.17
CA THR A 451 3.03 7.80 -17.92
C THR A 451 4.45 8.39 -17.90
N ALA A 452 4.60 9.61 -17.36
CA ALA A 452 5.90 10.24 -17.16
C ALA A 452 5.87 11.10 -15.89
N PRO A 453 5.81 10.47 -14.69
CA PRO A 453 6.03 11.14 -13.41
C PRO A 453 7.30 11.98 -13.40
N VAL A 454 7.27 13.11 -12.69
CA VAL A 454 8.42 14.01 -12.54
C VAL A 454 8.68 14.26 -11.06
N PHE A 455 9.87 13.90 -10.58
CA PHE A 455 10.29 14.17 -9.21
C PHE A 455 10.26 15.67 -8.89
N LEU A 456 9.69 16.03 -7.74
CA LEU A 456 9.60 17.41 -7.26
C LEU A 456 10.51 17.64 -6.07
N GLN A 457 10.44 16.79 -5.05
CA GLN A 457 11.19 16.94 -3.81
C GLN A 457 11.14 15.68 -2.93
N LEU A 458 11.99 15.66 -1.91
CA LEU A 458 12.03 14.66 -0.85
C LEU A 458 11.74 15.34 0.50
N LEU A 459 10.83 14.77 1.28
CA LEU A 459 10.43 15.27 2.60
C LEU A 459 10.91 14.28 3.67
N LYS A 460 11.64 14.74 4.70
CA LYS A 460 12.07 13.89 5.82
C LYS A 460 10.96 13.67 6.83
N THR A 461 10.73 12.44 7.27
CA THR A 461 9.65 12.03 8.17
C THR A 461 10.15 11.69 9.59
N GLY A 462 9.38 10.92 10.36
CA GLY A 462 9.91 10.07 11.43
C GLY A 462 10.43 8.75 10.85
N ASP A 463 10.82 7.84 11.75
CA ASP A 463 11.33 6.49 11.44
C ASP A 463 10.22 5.61 10.84
N ALA A 464 10.50 5.03 9.66
CA ALA A 464 9.60 4.09 8.97
C ALA A 464 8.21 4.68 8.63
N PRO A 465 8.11 5.62 7.66
CA PRO A 465 6.84 6.19 7.22
C PRO A 465 5.98 5.21 6.41
N GLU A 466 5.01 4.62 7.08
CA GLU A 466 4.01 3.71 6.50
C GLU A 466 2.75 4.46 6.05
N GLY A 467 2.05 5.10 6.98
CA GLY A 467 0.79 5.81 6.72
C GLY A 467 0.98 7.12 5.96
N VAL A 468 0.72 7.13 4.65
CA VAL A 468 0.75 8.35 3.81
C VAL A 468 -0.67 8.83 3.48
N LEU A 469 -1.11 9.94 4.08
CA LEU A 469 -2.46 10.47 3.92
C LEU A 469 -2.46 11.86 3.26
N PHE A 470 -3.15 11.98 2.13
CA PHE A 470 -3.41 13.28 1.50
C PHE A 470 -4.78 13.83 1.91
N VAL A 471 -4.82 15.08 2.38
CA VAL A 471 -6.06 15.82 2.67
C VAL A 471 -6.19 17.01 1.70
N PRO A 472 -7.23 17.06 0.84
CA PRO A 472 -7.38 18.14 -0.12
C PRO A 472 -7.68 19.48 0.57
N ALA A 473 -7.28 20.58 -0.07
CA ALA A 473 -7.40 21.93 0.49
C ALA A 473 -8.82 22.30 0.95
N ASN A 474 -9.86 21.84 0.25
CA ASN A 474 -11.25 22.12 0.61
C ASN A 474 -11.71 21.41 1.91
N GLN A 475 -11.12 20.26 2.22
CA GLN A 475 -11.37 19.43 3.42
C GLN A 475 -10.44 19.78 4.58
N SER A 476 -9.30 20.40 4.29
CA SER A 476 -8.33 20.84 5.28
C SER A 476 -8.85 22.02 6.14
N PRO A 477 -8.49 22.05 7.45
CA PRO A 477 -8.81 23.18 8.31
C PRO A 477 -7.98 24.43 7.95
N LEU A 478 -6.87 24.27 7.22
CA LEU A 478 -5.98 25.35 6.79
C LEU A 478 -6.38 25.95 5.44
N LYS A 479 -7.37 25.38 4.75
CA LYS A 479 -7.69 25.73 3.34
C LYS A 479 -6.48 25.62 2.41
N LYS A 480 -5.64 24.63 2.69
CA LYS A 480 -4.43 24.25 1.97
C LYS A 480 -4.32 22.74 1.96
N SER A 481 -3.80 22.18 0.88
CA SER A 481 -3.55 20.74 0.78
C SER A 481 -2.59 20.31 1.89
N LEU A 482 -2.91 19.21 2.58
CA LEU A 482 -2.06 18.63 3.61
C LEU A 482 -1.58 17.25 3.17
N LEU A 483 -0.33 16.96 3.52
CA LEU A 483 0.18 15.61 3.60
C LEU A 483 0.38 15.30 5.08
N ILE A 484 -0.24 14.23 5.56
CA ILE A 484 -0.07 13.71 6.91
C ILE A 484 0.69 12.40 6.77
N VAL A 485 1.78 12.26 7.49
CA VAL A 485 2.61 11.05 7.48
C VAL A 485 2.66 10.50 8.89
N SER A 486 2.24 9.24 9.05
CA SER A 486 2.43 8.44 10.25
C SER A 486 3.71 7.61 10.08
N SER A 487 4.52 7.50 11.12
CA SER A 487 5.78 6.74 11.09
C SER A 487 5.76 5.75 12.25
N GLU A 488 5.83 4.46 11.95
CA GLU A 488 5.38 3.44 12.88
C GLU A 488 6.46 3.02 13.88
N ASN A 489 7.75 3.13 13.52
CA ASN A 489 8.85 2.71 14.40
C ASN A 489 9.11 3.68 15.56
N ASP A 490 8.83 4.97 15.37
CA ASP A 490 9.02 6.02 16.38
C ASP A 490 7.72 6.69 16.86
N GLY A 491 6.57 6.28 16.31
CA GLY A 491 5.26 6.81 16.66
C GLY A 491 5.05 8.29 16.31
N VAL A 492 5.87 8.85 15.40
CA VAL A 492 5.82 10.26 15.03
C VAL A 492 4.86 10.50 13.87
N ILE A 493 3.94 11.43 14.07
CA ILE A 493 3.06 11.96 13.02
C ILE A 493 3.54 13.35 12.62
N LYS A 494 3.71 13.59 11.32
CA LYS A 494 4.06 14.90 10.75
C LYS A 494 3.00 15.40 9.76
N ILE A 495 2.80 16.71 9.74
CA ILE A 495 1.97 17.39 8.72
C ILE A 495 2.85 18.29 7.87
N TYR A 496 2.67 18.21 6.56
CA TYR A 496 3.29 19.06 5.55
C TYR A 496 2.21 19.81 4.78
N ARG A 497 2.54 20.99 4.28
CA ARG A 497 1.72 21.74 3.31
C ARG A 497 2.57 22.51 2.31
N PRO A 498 2.04 22.84 1.11
CA PRO A 498 2.67 23.80 0.22
C PRO A 498 2.86 25.17 0.88
N GLN A 499 4.06 25.75 0.75
CA GLN A 499 4.39 27.11 1.21
C GLN A 499 3.79 28.21 0.32
#